data_AF-A0A316HLF7-F1
#
_entry.id   AF-A0A316HLF7-F1
#
_cell.length_a   1.000
_cell.length_b   1.000
_cell.length_c   1.000
_cell.angle_alpha   90.00
_cell.angle_beta   90.00
_cell.angle_gamma   90.00
#
_symmetry.space_group_name_H-M   'P 1'
#
loop_
_entity.id
_entity.type
_entity.pdbx_description
1 polymer ?
#
loop_
_entity_poly.entity_id
_entity_poly.type
_entity_poly.pdbx_seq_one_letter_code
_entity_poly.pdbx_strand_id
1 'polypeptide(L)'
;MKVIEMRRCAGGLFFAAAVATGMMAGPAAHAESKEVPVGASGQFETQVPATPGATLTLTVNGTSHTVGVPATSGGTLTLGFSANTTAKVSLDVAACAAPAVGKVITVSGFSEGTKVTAGFASPATGPVSAGTDTVSKGGTVVASLCAAAS
;
A
#
# COMPACT_ATOMS: atom_id res chain seq x y z
N MET A 1 -5.96 -23.27 50.27
CA MET A 1 -5.21 -24.54 50.21
C MET A 1 -5.63 -25.24 48.91
N LYS A 2 -4.71 -25.67 48.02
CA LYS A 2 -4.34 -27.10 47.81
C LYS A 2 -5.58 -28.02 47.83
N VAL A 3 -5.89 -28.83 46.82
CA VAL A 3 -4.98 -29.75 46.10
C VAL A 3 -5.41 -29.98 44.63
N ILE A 4 -4.38 -30.02 43.78
CA ILE A 4 -4.30 -30.56 42.42
C ILE A 4 -4.68 -32.04 42.37
N GLU A 5 -5.55 -32.46 41.45
CA GLU A 5 -5.72 -33.89 41.12
C GLU A 5 -5.12 -34.23 39.75
N MET A 6 -4.13 -35.13 39.74
CA MET A 6 -3.55 -35.74 38.54
C MET A 6 -3.55 -37.26 38.64
N ARG A 7 -4.20 -37.96 37.70
CA ARG A 7 -3.88 -39.32 37.23
C ARG A 7 -4.23 -39.37 35.73
N ARG A 8 -3.33 -39.68 34.76
CA ARG A 8 -2.63 -40.96 34.45
C ARG A 8 -3.61 -42.14 34.30
N CYS A 9 -3.58 -43.04 33.31
CA CYS A 9 -2.69 -43.34 32.16
C CYS A 9 -3.47 -44.25 31.16
N ALA A 10 -3.03 -44.61 29.94
CA ALA A 10 -2.14 -44.01 28.91
C ALA A 10 -2.04 -44.98 27.69
N GLY A 11 -1.71 -44.47 26.49
CA GLY A 11 -1.29 -45.28 25.32
C GLY A 11 -2.27 -45.35 24.14
N GLY A 12 -1.73 -45.33 22.91
CA GLY A 12 -2.48 -45.58 21.66
C GLY A 12 -2.14 -44.63 20.50
N LEU A 13 -1.12 -44.96 19.68
CA LEU A 13 -1.02 -44.41 18.33
C LEU A 13 -2.17 -44.97 17.48
N PHE A 14 -2.77 -44.16 16.59
CA PHE A 14 -2.59 -44.25 15.13
C PHE A 14 -3.56 -43.31 14.38
N PHE A 15 -2.98 -42.51 13.49
CA PHE A 15 -3.55 -41.74 12.37
C PHE A 15 -5.09 -41.74 12.15
N ALA A 16 -5.67 -40.55 12.24
CA ALA A 16 -6.77 -40.11 11.38
C ALA A 16 -6.47 -38.68 10.90
N ALA A 17 -6.57 -38.43 9.59
CA ALA A 17 -6.03 -37.23 8.96
C ALA A 17 -6.87 -35.97 9.28
N ALA A 18 -6.24 -34.99 9.93
CA ALA A 18 -6.72 -33.61 9.87
C ALA A 18 -6.41 -33.07 8.47
N VAL A 19 -7.44 -33.02 7.60
CA VAL A 19 -7.36 -32.26 6.35
C VAL A 19 -7.31 -30.78 6.71
N ALA A 20 -6.09 -30.27 6.88
CA ALA A 20 -5.83 -28.85 6.97
C ALA A 20 -6.01 -28.26 5.56
N THR A 21 -7.25 -27.89 5.22
CA THR A 21 -7.54 -27.04 4.05
C THR A 21 -6.72 -25.77 4.20
N GLY A 22 -5.74 -25.62 3.31
CA GLY A 22 -4.66 -24.65 3.50
C GLY A 22 -5.19 -23.22 3.61
N MET A 23 -4.88 -22.57 4.73
CA MET A 23 -4.75 -21.13 4.75
C MET A 23 -3.54 -20.76 3.89
N MET A 24 -3.74 -20.68 2.57
CA MET A 24 -2.85 -19.93 1.70
C MET A 24 -3.06 -18.45 2.00
N ALA A 25 -2.46 -18.01 3.11
CA ALA A 25 -1.97 -16.65 3.21
C ALA A 25 -0.91 -16.51 2.11
N GLY A 26 -1.37 -16.12 0.91
CA GLY A 26 -0.49 -15.74 -0.18
C GLY A 26 0.48 -14.66 0.33
N PRO A 27 1.71 -14.60 -0.20
CA PRO A 27 2.71 -13.68 0.32
C PRO A 27 2.15 -12.26 0.27
N ALA A 28 1.85 -11.71 1.45
CA ALA A 28 1.59 -10.28 1.58
C ALA A 28 2.83 -9.61 0.99
N ALA A 29 2.63 -8.80 -0.05
CA ALA A 29 3.73 -8.10 -0.70
C ALA A 29 4.55 -7.40 0.37
N HIS A 30 5.86 -7.65 0.40
CA HIS A 30 6.73 -7.20 1.48
C HIS A 30 6.66 -5.67 1.59
N ALA A 31 5.86 -5.21 2.54
CA ALA A 31 5.66 -3.83 2.87
C ALA A 31 6.87 -3.36 3.70
N GLU A 32 7.93 -2.90 3.03
CA GLU A 32 9.11 -2.36 3.70
C GLU A 32 8.77 -0.96 4.24
N SER A 33 8.08 -0.95 5.37
CA SER A 33 7.72 0.26 6.09
C SER A 33 8.97 0.93 6.66
N LYS A 34 9.28 2.13 6.17
CA LYS A 34 10.48 2.90 6.52
C LYS A 34 10.11 4.27 7.06
N GLU A 35 10.67 4.64 8.22
CA GLU A 35 10.62 6.04 8.66
C GLU A 35 11.49 6.91 7.73
N VAL A 36 10.89 7.95 7.14
CA VAL A 36 11.57 8.93 6.30
C VAL A 36 11.39 10.33 6.90
N PRO A 37 12.47 11.09 7.15
CA PRO A 37 12.36 12.50 7.48
C PRO A 37 11.94 13.29 6.23
N VAL A 38 10.87 14.08 6.35
CA VAL A 38 10.35 14.93 5.28
C VAL A 38 10.40 16.40 5.68
N GLY A 39 10.78 17.26 4.74
CA GLY A 39 10.73 18.71 4.90
C GLY A 39 9.32 19.29 4.66
N ALA A 40 9.23 20.61 4.53
CA ALA A 40 7.97 21.31 4.22
C ALA A 40 7.40 20.97 2.83
N SER A 41 8.17 20.37 1.93
CA SER A 41 7.68 19.79 0.69
C SER A 41 8.61 18.68 0.20
N GLY A 42 8.10 17.85 -0.70
CA GLY A 42 8.85 16.75 -1.30
C GLY A 42 7.95 15.83 -2.13
N GLN A 43 8.52 14.71 -2.54
CA GLN A 43 7.80 13.67 -3.25
C GLN A 43 8.39 12.28 -2.95
N PHE A 44 7.53 11.26 -3.04
CA PHE A 44 7.94 9.86 -3.07
C PHE A 44 7.68 9.29 -4.46
N GLU A 45 8.62 8.49 -4.97
CA GLU A 45 8.56 7.96 -6.34
C GLU A 45 8.79 6.45 -6.35
N THR A 46 8.09 5.73 -7.22
CA THR A 46 8.32 4.31 -7.46
C THR A 46 8.09 3.95 -8.93
N GLN A 47 8.83 2.96 -9.42
CA GLN A 47 8.71 2.47 -10.79
C GLN A 47 7.55 1.48 -10.91
N VAL A 48 6.61 1.79 -11.80
CA VAL A 48 5.48 0.95 -12.19
C VAL A 48 5.87 0.16 -13.44
N PRO A 49 5.67 -1.17 -13.48
CA PRO A 49 5.85 -1.96 -14.69
C PRO A 49 4.83 -1.59 -15.78
N ALA A 50 5.02 -2.12 -16.98
CA ALA A 50 4.05 -2.01 -18.07
C ALA A 50 2.65 -2.49 -17.64
N THR A 51 1.63 -1.80 -18.12
CA THR A 51 0.23 -2.01 -17.72
C THR A 51 -0.71 -1.84 -18.92
N PRO A 52 -1.75 -2.68 -19.10
CA PRO A 52 -2.67 -2.63 -20.24
C PRO A 52 -3.70 -1.48 -20.18
N GLY A 53 -3.55 -0.56 -19.24
CA GLY A 53 -4.52 0.48 -18.87
C GLY A 53 -4.82 0.36 -17.37
N ALA A 54 -4.68 1.45 -16.64
CA ALA A 54 -4.67 1.46 -15.18
C ALA A 54 -5.53 2.59 -14.61
N THR A 55 -5.92 2.49 -13.33
CA THR A 55 -6.54 3.61 -12.61
C THR A 55 -5.54 4.19 -11.63
N LEU A 56 -5.18 5.46 -11.82
CA LEU A 56 -4.44 6.24 -10.83
C LEU A 56 -5.42 6.68 -9.74
N THR A 57 -5.14 6.31 -8.49
CA THR A 57 -5.98 6.64 -7.34
C THR A 57 -5.17 7.40 -6.30
N LEU A 58 -5.72 8.50 -5.79
CA LEU A 58 -5.27 9.17 -4.58
C LEU A 58 -6.35 9.01 -3.51
N THR A 59 -6.05 8.34 -2.41
CA THR A 59 -6.94 8.25 -1.24
C THR A 59 -6.35 8.99 -0.05
N VAL A 60 -7.11 9.90 0.54
CA VAL A 60 -6.69 10.76 1.66
C VAL A 60 -7.80 10.80 2.69
N ASN A 61 -7.53 10.36 3.92
CA ASN A 61 -8.53 10.23 5.00
C ASN A 61 -9.76 9.35 4.63
N GLY A 62 -9.67 8.51 3.59
CA GLY A 62 -10.78 7.72 3.06
C GLY A 62 -11.52 8.35 1.86
N THR A 63 -11.26 9.61 1.51
CA THR A 63 -11.74 10.23 0.26
C THR A 63 -10.85 9.80 -0.90
N SER A 64 -11.41 9.26 -1.97
CA SER A 64 -10.65 8.80 -3.15
C SER A 64 -10.92 9.64 -4.39
N HIS A 65 -9.86 10.10 -5.04
CA HIS A 65 -9.86 10.70 -6.37
C HIS A 65 -9.26 9.71 -7.36
N THR A 66 -9.86 9.54 -8.54
CA THR A 66 -9.44 8.53 -9.53
C THR A 66 -9.38 9.10 -10.93
N VAL A 67 -8.33 8.76 -11.69
CA VAL A 67 -8.16 9.12 -13.10
C VAL A 67 -7.68 7.90 -13.89
N GLY A 68 -8.26 7.68 -15.06
CA GLY A 68 -7.82 6.62 -15.98
C GLY A 68 -6.49 6.96 -16.64
N VAL A 69 -5.55 6.02 -16.64
CA VAL A 69 -4.26 6.08 -17.32
C VAL A 69 -4.30 5.08 -18.50
N PRO A 70 -3.96 5.50 -19.74
CA PRO A 70 -3.89 4.60 -20.89
C PRO A 70 -2.87 3.48 -20.68
N ALA A 71 -2.83 2.50 -21.60
CA ALA A 71 -1.78 1.47 -21.58
C ALA A 71 -0.38 2.09 -21.63
N THR A 72 0.56 1.54 -20.85
CA THR A 72 1.91 2.07 -20.69
C THR A 72 2.96 0.96 -20.82
N SER A 73 4.16 1.31 -21.29
CA SER A 73 5.35 0.45 -21.22
C SER A 73 6.04 0.47 -19.84
N GLY A 74 5.42 1.10 -18.84
CA GLY A 74 5.98 1.40 -17.52
C GLY A 74 6.20 2.90 -17.33
N GLY A 75 6.43 3.33 -16.08
CA GLY A 75 6.62 4.73 -15.74
C GLY A 75 6.80 4.96 -14.24
N THR A 76 6.83 6.23 -13.83
CA THR A 76 7.00 6.63 -12.43
C THR A 76 5.65 7.00 -11.81
N LEU A 77 5.28 6.35 -10.72
CA LEU A 77 4.22 6.79 -9.81
C LEU A 77 4.84 7.71 -8.76
N THR A 78 4.27 8.90 -8.61
CA THR A 78 4.78 9.96 -7.74
C THR A 78 3.68 10.38 -6.75
N LEU A 79 4.01 10.42 -5.46
CA LEU A 79 3.19 11.04 -4.42
C LEU A 79 3.90 12.32 -3.95
N GLY A 80 3.46 13.47 -4.48
CA GLY A 80 3.93 14.79 -4.06
C GLY A 80 3.23 15.26 -2.79
N PHE A 81 3.93 16.02 -1.94
CA PHE A 81 3.37 16.58 -0.72
C PHE A 81 3.93 17.98 -0.40
N SER A 82 3.12 18.80 0.27
CA SER A 82 3.54 20.02 0.95
C SER A 82 2.93 20.09 2.35
N ALA A 83 3.81 20.09 3.35
CA ALA A 83 3.50 20.08 4.77
C ALA A 83 3.93 21.40 5.42
N ASN A 84 3.23 21.82 6.47
CA ASN A 84 3.58 23.07 7.18
C ASN A 84 4.83 22.94 8.08
N THR A 85 5.32 21.71 8.29
CA THR A 85 6.34 21.36 9.27
C THR A 85 7.18 20.17 8.81
N THR A 86 8.48 20.17 9.12
CA THR A 86 9.32 18.97 9.02
C THR A 86 8.75 17.87 9.92
N ALA A 87 8.64 16.64 9.41
CA ALA A 87 8.07 15.50 10.13
C ALA A 87 8.85 14.21 9.85
N LYS A 88 8.57 13.16 10.61
CA LYS A 88 8.86 11.78 10.22
C LYS A 88 7.57 11.15 9.73
N VAL A 89 7.61 10.53 8.56
CA VAL A 89 6.49 9.73 8.03
C VAL A 89 6.90 8.28 7.88
N SER A 90 5.93 7.37 8.04
CA SER A 90 6.10 5.97 7.67
C SER A 90 5.72 5.84 6.20
N LEU A 91 6.71 5.55 5.35
CA LEU A 91 6.52 5.24 3.94
C LEU A 91 6.49 3.73 3.75
N ASP A 92 5.51 3.24 3.02
CA ASP A 92 5.43 1.88 2.52
C ASP A 92 5.20 1.88 1.00
N VAL A 93 5.82 0.93 0.28
CA VAL A 93 5.73 0.81 -1.18
C VAL A 93 5.55 -0.66 -1.57
N ALA A 94 4.32 -1.01 -1.94
CA ALA A 94 3.93 -2.37 -2.30
C ALA A 94 3.69 -2.53 -3.82
N ALA A 95 3.67 -3.78 -4.28
CA ALA A 95 3.03 -4.14 -5.54
C ALA A 95 1.51 -4.18 -5.36
N CYS A 96 0.74 -3.96 -6.43
CA CYS A 96 -0.70 -4.23 -6.41
C CYS A 96 -0.94 -5.72 -6.08
N ALA A 97 -2.04 -6.01 -5.36
CA ALA A 97 -2.40 -7.38 -5.03
C ALA A 97 -2.78 -8.17 -6.30
N ALA A 98 -2.22 -9.37 -6.45
CA ALA A 98 -2.55 -10.24 -7.58
C ALA A 98 -4.07 -10.52 -7.64
N PRO A 99 -4.68 -10.55 -8.83
CA PRO A 99 -4.06 -10.55 -10.16
C PRO A 99 -3.70 -9.15 -10.71
N ALA A 100 -3.88 -8.06 -9.97
CA ALA A 100 -3.56 -6.73 -10.48
C ALA A 100 -2.04 -6.48 -10.62
N VAL A 101 -1.66 -5.70 -11.63
CA VAL A 101 -0.28 -5.30 -11.92
C VAL A 101 -0.12 -3.81 -11.66
N GLY A 102 0.93 -3.42 -10.94
CA GLY A 102 1.25 -2.02 -10.67
C GLY A 102 1.90 -1.79 -9.30
N LYS A 103 1.73 -0.57 -8.76
CA LYS A 103 2.32 -0.14 -7.48
C LYS A 103 1.34 0.61 -6.58
N VAL A 104 1.59 0.53 -5.28
CA VAL A 104 0.91 1.29 -4.23
C VAL A 104 1.97 1.96 -3.35
N ILE A 105 1.84 3.27 -3.14
CA ILE A 105 2.58 4.05 -2.15
C ILE A 105 1.60 4.36 -1.01
N THR A 106 1.92 3.93 0.21
CA THR A 106 1.15 4.25 1.41
C THR A 106 2.03 5.11 2.32
N VAL A 107 1.49 6.22 2.81
CA VAL A 107 2.19 7.11 3.76
C VAL A 107 1.30 7.43 4.95
N SER A 108 1.84 7.28 6.16
CA SER A 108 1.18 7.68 7.40
C SER A 108 2.10 8.58 8.24
N GLY A 109 1.50 9.38 9.13
CA GLY A 109 2.23 10.34 9.97
C GLY A 109 2.42 11.73 9.36
N PHE A 110 1.78 12.05 8.23
CA PHE A 110 1.69 13.43 7.75
C PHE A 110 0.97 14.32 8.78
N SER A 111 1.42 15.57 8.91
CA SER A 111 0.77 16.55 9.79
C SER A 111 -0.54 17.06 9.19
N GLU A 112 -1.47 17.45 10.06
CA GLU A 112 -2.74 18.04 9.67
C GLU A 112 -2.53 19.28 8.79
N GLY A 113 -3.31 19.40 7.71
CA GLY A 113 -3.16 20.46 6.73
C GLY A 113 -2.12 20.20 5.64
N THR A 114 -1.37 19.07 5.68
CA THR A 114 -0.48 18.66 4.59
C THR A 114 -1.29 18.45 3.31
N LYS A 115 -0.91 19.11 2.21
CA LYS A 115 -1.49 18.86 0.88
C LYS A 115 -0.73 17.75 0.20
N VAL A 116 -1.45 16.85 -0.48
CA VAL A 116 -0.88 15.71 -1.19
C VAL A 116 -1.50 15.55 -2.57
N THR A 117 -0.69 15.11 -3.52
CA THR A 117 -1.04 14.95 -4.95
C THR A 117 -0.48 13.63 -5.45
N ALA A 118 -1.30 12.78 -6.08
CA ALA A 118 -0.79 11.62 -6.81
C ALA A 118 -0.66 11.96 -8.30
N GLY A 119 0.53 11.70 -8.83
CA GLY A 119 0.85 11.82 -10.24
C GLY A 119 1.42 10.53 -10.80
N PHE A 120 1.31 10.34 -12.11
CA PHE A 120 2.01 9.30 -12.84
C PHE A 120 2.57 9.87 -14.14
N ALA A 121 3.78 9.48 -14.52
CA ALA A 121 4.35 9.85 -15.81
C ALA A 121 4.96 8.63 -16.50
N SER A 122 4.65 8.46 -17.79
CA SER A 122 5.36 7.53 -18.68
C SER A 122 5.82 8.25 -19.95
N PRO A 123 6.83 7.71 -20.67
CA PRO A 123 7.23 8.23 -21.98
C PRO A 123 6.09 8.21 -23.02
N ALA A 124 5.09 7.33 -22.85
CA ALA A 124 3.98 7.14 -23.78
C ALA A 124 2.75 8.03 -23.49
N THR A 125 2.50 8.35 -22.21
CA THR A 125 1.27 9.04 -21.77
C THR A 125 1.49 10.48 -21.31
N GLY A 126 2.73 10.89 -21.09
CA GLY A 126 3.02 12.15 -20.38
C GLY A 126 2.55 12.11 -18.92
N PRO A 127 2.51 13.28 -18.25
CA PRO A 127 2.09 13.41 -16.86
C PRO A 127 0.56 13.36 -16.73
N VAL A 128 0.07 12.51 -15.83
CA VAL A 128 -1.32 12.38 -15.38
C VAL A 128 -1.36 12.67 -13.88
N SER A 129 -2.40 13.34 -13.40
CA SER A 129 -2.62 13.58 -11.96
C SER A 129 -4.03 13.16 -11.57
N ALA A 130 -4.15 12.48 -10.43
CA ALA A 130 -5.46 12.15 -9.85
C ALA A 130 -6.05 13.31 -9.01
N GLY A 131 -5.36 14.46 -8.95
CA GLY A 131 -5.79 15.62 -8.18
C GLY A 131 -5.02 15.79 -6.87
N THR A 132 -5.52 16.71 -6.04
CA THR A 132 -4.86 17.14 -4.80
C THR A 132 -5.87 17.18 -3.66
N ASP A 133 -5.51 16.65 -2.50
CA ASP A 133 -6.34 16.69 -1.30
C ASP A 133 -5.50 17.10 -0.07
N THR A 134 -6.13 17.27 1.10
CA THR A 134 -5.51 17.72 2.34
C THR A 134 -5.68 16.70 3.47
N VAL A 135 -4.58 16.35 4.13
CA VAL A 135 -4.54 15.39 5.24
C VAL A 135 -5.22 15.98 6.47
N SER A 136 -6.18 15.22 7.02
CA SER A 136 -6.81 15.50 8.32
C SER A 136 -6.01 14.81 9.43
N LYS A 137 -6.23 15.19 10.69
CA LYS A 137 -5.48 14.69 11.84
C LYS A 137 -5.39 13.16 11.88
N GLY A 138 -4.16 12.63 11.80
CA GLY A 138 -3.90 11.19 11.84
C GLY A 138 -4.22 10.43 10.55
N GLY A 139 -4.48 11.14 9.44
CA GLY A 139 -4.83 10.55 8.16
C GLY A 139 -3.71 9.72 7.52
N THR A 140 -4.12 8.62 6.88
CA THR A 140 -3.28 7.86 5.93
C THR A 140 -3.52 8.39 4.52
N VAL A 141 -2.45 8.46 3.74
CA VAL A 141 -2.45 8.79 2.31
C VAL A 141 -2.05 7.55 1.52
N VAL A 142 -2.81 7.22 0.48
CA VAL A 142 -2.49 6.11 -0.43
C VAL A 142 -2.51 6.65 -1.86
N ALA A 143 -1.41 6.51 -2.59
CA ALA A 143 -1.36 6.72 -4.02
C ALA A 143 -1.14 5.37 -4.70
N SER A 144 -2.03 4.95 -5.61
CA SER A 144 -1.89 3.68 -6.31
C SER A 144 -2.10 3.84 -7.81
N LEU A 145 -1.37 3.03 -8.58
CA LEU A 145 -1.62 2.81 -9.99
C LEU A 145 -1.67 1.30 -10.20
N CYS A 146 -2.88 0.76 -10.32
CA CYS A 146 -3.13 -0.65 -10.55
C CYS A 146 -3.94 -0.84 -11.84
N ALA A 147 -3.52 -1.81 -12.65
CA ALA A 147 -4.26 -2.38 -13.76
C ALA A 147 -4.74 -3.79 -13.38
N ALA A 148 -5.90 -4.21 -13.88
CA ALA A 148 -6.23 -5.64 -13.88
C ALA A 148 -5.25 -6.40 -14.78
N ALA A 149 -4.88 -7.63 -14.44
CA ALA A 149 -4.25 -8.51 -15.42
C ALA A 149 -5.26 -8.81 -16.54
N SER A 150 -4.80 -8.59 -17.77
CA SER A 150 -5.43 -8.96 -19.04
C SER A 150 -5.02 -10.36 -19.46
#